data_AF-M0R0Z3-F1
#
_entry.id   AF-M0R0Z3-F1
#
_cell.length_a   1.000
_cell.length_b   1.000
_cell.length_c   1.000
_cell.angle_alpha   90.00
_cell.angle_beta   90.00
_cell.angle_gamma   90.00
#
_symmetry.space_group_name_H-M   'P 1'
#
loop_
_entity.id
_entity.type
_entity.pdbx_description
1 polymer ?
#
loop_
_entity_poly.entity_id
_entity_poly.type
_entity_poly.pdbx_seq_one_letter_code
_entity_poly.pdbx_strand_id
1 'polypeptide(L)'
;MAALGPSSQNVTEYVVRVPKNTTKKYNIMAFNAADKVNFATWNQARLERDLSNKKIYQEEEMPESGAGSEFNRKLREEARRKKYGIVLKEFRPEDQPWLLRVNGKSGRKFKGIKKGGVTENTSYYIF
;
A
#
# COMPACT_ATOMS: atom_id res chain seq x y z
N MET A 1 56.96 22.19 14.10
CA MET A 1 56.07 21.02 13.94
C MET A 1 55.01 21.07 15.03
N ALA A 2 53.78 21.48 14.71
CA ALA A 2 52.69 21.51 15.69
C ALA A 2 52.03 20.13 15.75
N ALA A 3 52.09 19.48 16.92
CA ALA A 3 51.39 18.22 17.15
C ALA A 3 49.91 18.50 17.41
N LEU A 4 49.03 17.97 16.55
CA LEU A 4 47.59 17.95 16.76
C LEU A 4 47.29 16.93 17.87
N GLY A 5 46.82 17.40 19.02
CA GLY A 5 46.39 16.53 20.12
C GLY A 5 45.17 15.68 19.74
N PRO A 6 44.97 14.50 20.37
CA PRO A 6 43.86 13.62 20.04
C PRO A 6 42.54 14.31 20.40
N SER A 7 41.67 14.50 19.40
CA SER A 7 40.30 14.92 19.63
C SER A 7 39.54 13.77 20.32
N SER A 8 39.09 14.01 21.54
CA SER A 8 38.23 13.09 22.28
C SER A 8 36.85 13.05 21.62
N GLN A 9 36.69 12.24 20.58
CA GLN A 9 35.39 11.93 20.01
C GLN A 9 34.70 10.92 20.92
N ASN A 10 33.57 11.32 21.52
CA ASN A 10 32.71 10.40 22.25
C ASN A 10 32.03 9.46 21.23
N VAL A 11 32.53 8.23 21.12
CA VAL A 11 31.96 7.20 20.24
C VAL A 11 30.96 6.37 21.04
N THR A 12 29.71 6.31 20.57
CA THR A 12 28.67 5.42 21.11
C THR A 12 28.47 4.23 20.16
N GLU A 13 28.77 3.03 20.65
CA GLU A 13 28.63 1.79 19.89
C GLU A 13 27.37 1.03 20.33
N TYR A 14 26.66 0.44 19.37
CA TYR A 14 25.46 -0.35 19.61
C TYR A 14 25.53 -1.70 18.89
N VAL A 15 25.11 -2.76 19.58
CA VAL A 15 25.01 -4.10 19.00
C VAL A 15 23.62 -4.30 18.40
N VAL A 16 23.57 -4.48 17.09
CA VAL A 16 22.33 -4.73 16.34
C VAL A 16 22.09 -6.23 16.18
N ARG A 17 20.86 -6.70 16.44
CA ARG A 17 20.46 -8.10 16.26
C ARG A 17 19.26 -8.19 15.34
N VAL A 18 19.28 -9.14 14.40
CA VAL A 18 18.17 -9.38 13.45
C VAL A 18 17.47 -10.69 13.81
N PRO A 19 16.25 -10.65 14.37
CA PRO A 19 15.46 -11.84 14.63
C PRO A 19 15.04 -12.50 13.31
N LYS A 20 15.22 -13.82 13.19
CA LYS A 20 14.86 -14.57 11.96
C LYS A 20 13.38 -14.96 11.88
N ASN A 21 12.72 -15.12 13.03
CA ASN A 21 11.33 -15.56 13.11
C ASN A 21 10.44 -14.44 13.66
N THR A 22 10.04 -13.51 12.78
CA THR A 22 9.03 -12.50 13.12
C THR A 22 7.67 -12.92 12.56
N THR A 23 6.65 -12.93 13.41
CA THR A 23 5.24 -13.10 12.99
C THR A 23 4.64 -11.79 12.47
N LYS A 24 5.32 -10.66 12.68
CA LYS A 24 4.87 -9.32 12.32
C LYS A 24 5.52 -8.86 11.03
N LYS A 25 4.72 -8.27 10.15
CA LYS A 25 5.18 -7.55 8.96
C LYS A 25 5.25 -6.05 9.28
N TYR A 26 6.39 -5.45 9.01
CA TYR A 26 6.59 -4.01 9.20
C TYR A 26 6.42 -3.28 7.87
N ASN A 27 5.77 -2.12 7.91
CA ASN A 27 5.56 -1.26 6.75
C ASN A 27 5.86 0.19 7.13
N ILE A 28 6.43 0.94 6.19
CA ILE A 28 6.74 2.36 6.39
C ILE A 28 5.61 3.20 5.78
N MET A 29 5.08 4.13 6.57
CA MET A 29 4.12 5.14 6.10
C MET A 29 4.83 6.48 5.98
N ALA A 30 4.82 7.06 4.78
CA ALA A 30 5.39 8.38 4.51
C ALA A 30 4.28 9.41 4.35
N PHE A 31 4.35 10.49 5.13
CA PHE A 31 3.46 11.65 5.02
C PHE A 31 4.18 12.78 4.28
N ASN A 32 3.43 13.61 3.56
CA ASN A 32 4.02 14.80 2.96
C ASN A 32 4.34 15.82 4.07
N ALA A 33 5.50 16.46 4.02
CA ALA A 33 5.89 17.50 4.97
C ALA A 33 4.86 18.67 4.99
N ALA A 34 4.25 18.97 3.84
CA ALA A 34 3.20 19.99 3.74
C ALA A 34 1.94 19.66 4.57
N ASP A 35 1.67 18.38 4.83
CA ASP A 35 0.50 17.95 5.60
C ASP A 35 0.62 18.27 7.09
N LYS A 36 1.81 18.70 7.57
CA LYS A 36 2.12 19.09 8.96
C LYS A 36 1.45 18.15 9.97
N VAL A 37 1.69 16.85 9.80
CA VAL A 37 1.05 15.82 10.60
C VAL A 37 1.63 15.83 12.00
N ASN A 38 0.80 16.08 13.00
CA ASN A 38 1.16 15.99 14.41
C ASN A 38 0.44 14.80 15.06
N PHE A 39 1.19 13.75 15.41
CA PHE A 39 0.66 12.53 16.01
C PHE A 39 0.13 12.73 17.43
N ALA A 40 0.58 13.76 18.16
CA ALA A 40 0.08 14.05 19.51
C ALA A 40 -1.39 14.47 19.51
N THR A 41 -1.94 14.89 18.37
CA THR A 41 -3.35 15.30 18.23
C THR A 41 -4.28 14.15 17.89
N TRP A 42 -3.75 12.92 17.76
CA TRP A 42 -4.50 11.75 17.34
C TRP A 42 -5.03 11.01 18.57
N ASN A 43 -6.33 11.16 18.83
CA ASN A 43 -6.99 10.43 19.93
C ASN A 43 -7.47 9.05 19.49
N GLN A 44 -7.86 8.93 18.21
CA GLN A 44 -8.31 7.68 17.61
C GLN A 44 -7.84 7.59 16.17
N ALA A 45 -7.36 6.42 15.75
CA ALA A 45 -6.98 6.15 14.37
C ALA A 45 -7.54 4.79 13.92
N ARG A 46 -8.05 4.74 12.69
CA ARG A 46 -8.53 3.51 12.04
C ARG A 46 -7.86 3.37 10.68
N LEU A 47 -7.19 2.25 10.48
CA LEU A 47 -6.47 1.93 9.25
C LEU A 47 -7.11 0.72 8.59
N GLU A 48 -7.55 0.87 7.34
CA GLU A 48 -8.25 -0.19 6.60
C GLU A 48 -7.80 -0.26 5.15
N ARG A 49 -7.92 -1.43 4.53
CA ARG A 49 -7.74 -1.56 3.08
C ARG A 49 -8.96 -1.01 2.36
N ASP A 50 -8.73 -0.23 1.31
CA ASP A 50 -9.79 0.23 0.42
C ASP A 50 -10.28 -0.94 -0.45
N LEU A 51 -11.43 -1.51 -0.08
CA LEU A 51 -12.06 -2.61 -0.81
C LEU A 51 -13.06 -2.12 -1.87
N SER A 52 -13.16 -0.81 -2.11
CA SER A 52 -14.15 -0.24 -3.05
C SER A 52 -13.97 -0.78 -4.47
N ASN A 53 -12.73 -1.03 -4.87
CA ASN A 53 -12.39 -1.62 -6.17
C ASN A 53 -12.86 -3.08 -6.31
N LYS A 54 -13.13 -3.79 -5.21
CA LYS A 54 -13.58 -5.20 -5.27
C LYS A 54 -14.85 -5.35 -6.11
N LYS A 55 -15.71 -4.32 -6.13
CA LYS A 55 -16.94 -4.29 -6.95
C LYS A 55 -16.67 -4.09 -8.45
N ILE A 56 -15.55 -3.50 -8.84
CA ILE A 56 -15.17 -3.31 -10.24
C ILE A 56 -14.58 -4.62 -10.82
N TYR A 57 -13.98 -5.46 -9.96
CA TYR A 57 -13.46 -6.78 -10.32
C TYR A 57 -14.47 -7.92 -10.13
N GLN A 58 -15.57 -7.70 -9.38
CA GLN A 58 -16.79 -8.47 -9.56
C GLN A 58 -17.39 -8.01 -10.89
N GLU A 59 -16.93 -8.66 -11.95
CA GLU A 59 -17.61 -8.70 -13.24
C GLU A 59 -19.12 -8.74 -13.02
N GLU A 60 -19.88 -7.94 -13.78
CA GLU A 60 -21.33 -8.03 -13.84
C GLU A 60 -21.71 -9.50 -14.04
N GLU A 61 -22.11 -10.17 -12.97
CA GLU A 61 -22.72 -11.49 -13.01
C GLU A 61 -24.14 -11.30 -13.52
N MET A 62 -24.24 -10.92 -14.80
CA MET A 62 -25.49 -10.89 -15.52
C MET A 62 -25.87 -12.35 -15.77
N PRO A 63 -27.10 -12.79 -15.43
CA PRO A 63 -27.48 -14.20 -15.49
C PRO A 63 -27.24 -14.80 -16.87
N GLU A 64 -26.47 -15.88 -16.93
CA GLU A 64 -26.12 -16.57 -18.18
C GLU A 64 -27.31 -17.34 -18.80
N SER A 65 -28.42 -17.49 -18.08
CA SER A 65 -29.58 -18.24 -18.55
C SER A 65 -30.88 -17.49 -18.30
N GLY A 66 -31.58 -17.15 -19.39
CA GLY A 66 -32.84 -16.42 -19.45
C GLY A 66 -33.17 -15.97 -20.87
N ALA A 67 -34.42 -15.55 -21.10
CA ALA A 67 -34.88 -14.98 -22.37
C ALA A 67 -34.12 -13.66 -22.65
N GLY A 68 -33.26 -13.65 -23.67
CA GLY A 68 -32.33 -12.55 -23.99
C GLY A 68 -30.85 -12.95 -24.05
N SER A 69 -30.53 -14.23 -23.89
CA SER A 69 -29.16 -14.77 -24.02
C SER A 69 -28.71 -14.83 -25.49
N GLU A 70 -27.88 -13.86 -25.91
CA GLU A 70 -27.28 -13.86 -27.25
C GLU A 70 -26.18 -14.92 -27.37
N PHE A 71 -26.47 -15.96 -28.16
CA PHE A 71 -25.49 -16.95 -28.64
C PHE A 71 -24.28 -16.24 -29.27
N ASN A 72 -23.06 -16.60 -28.84
CA ASN A 72 -21.76 -16.00 -29.19
C ASN A 72 -21.32 -14.72 -28.44
N ARG A 73 -22.05 -14.24 -27.42
CA ARG A 73 -21.59 -13.09 -26.61
C ARG A 73 -20.23 -13.36 -25.94
N LYS A 74 -20.01 -14.55 -25.37
CA LYS A 74 -18.74 -14.95 -24.74
C LYS A 74 -17.55 -14.84 -25.70
N LEU A 75 -17.68 -15.36 -26.92
CA LEU A 75 -16.62 -15.30 -27.95
C LEU A 75 -16.34 -13.86 -28.40
N ARG A 76 -17.39 -13.01 -28.49
CA ARG A 76 -17.26 -11.61 -28.92
C ARG A 76 -16.66 -10.72 -27.83
N GLU A 77 -17.07 -10.91 -26.58
CA GLU A 77 -16.48 -10.21 -25.42
C GLU A 77 -15.05 -10.65 -25.17
N GLU A 78 -14.72 -11.94 -25.33
CA GLU A 78 -13.36 -12.45 -25.16
C GLU A 78 -12.42 -11.96 -26.28
N ALA A 79 -12.89 -11.94 -27.54
CA ALA A 79 -12.16 -11.34 -28.66
C ALA A 79 -11.98 -9.82 -28.49
N ARG A 80 -12.99 -9.12 -27.96
CA ARG A 80 -12.89 -7.71 -27.59
C ARG A 80 -11.86 -7.51 -26.48
N ARG A 81 -11.88 -8.35 -25.44
CA ARG A 81 -10.94 -8.29 -24.30
C ARG A 81 -9.49 -8.44 -24.76
N LYS A 82 -9.22 -9.41 -25.66
CA LYS A 82 -7.92 -9.63 -26.30
C LYS A 82 -7.54 -8.46 -27.23
N LYS A 83 -8.49 -7.93 -28.02
CA LYS A 83 -8.27 -6.80 -28.95
C LYS A 83 -7.96 -5.47 -28.23
N TYR A 84 -8.59 -5.21 -27.08
CA TYR A 84 -8.38 -3.98 -26.30
C TYR A 84 -7.33 -4.13 -25.18
N GLY A 85 -6.63 -5.27 -25.11
CA GLY A 85 -5.55 -5.49 -24.14
C GLY A 85 -5.99 -5.43 -22.68
N ILE A 86 -7.26 -5.71 -22.39
CA ILE A 86 -7.81 -5.64 -21.03
C ILE A 86 -7.34 -6.87 -20.25
N VAL A 87 -6.20 -6.74 -19.58
CA VAL A 87 -5.71 -7.74 -18.64
C VAL A 87 -6.51 -7.59 -17.35
N LEU A 88 -7.37 -8.57 -17.05
CA LEU A 88 -8.03 -8.66 -15.75
C LEU A 88 -6.95 -8.98 -14.71
N LYS A 89 -6.46 -7.96 -14.01
CA LYS A 89 -5.53 -8.18 -12.90
C LYS A 89 -6.32 -8.69 -11.70
N GLU A 90 -5.91 -9.84 -11.14
CA GLU A 90 -6.57 -10.41 -9.97
C GLU A 90 -6.59 -9.40 -8.81
N PHE A 91 -7.72 -9.33 -8.10
CA PHE A 91 -7.87 -8.47 -6.94
C PHE A 91 -7.00 -8.99 -5.78
N ARG A 92 -5.86 -8.34 -5.55
CA ARG A 92 -4.98 -8.59 -4.40
C ARG A 92 -5.28 -7.59 -3.28
N PRO A 93 -5.81 -8.03 -2.12
CA PRO A 93 -6.05 -7.15 -0.97
C PRO A 93 -4.79 -6.42 -0.50
N GLU A 94 -3.62 -7.07 -0.62
CA GLU A 94 -2.32 -6.53 -0.18
C GLU A 94 -1.79 -5.38 -1.03
N ASP A 95 -2.28 -5.27 -2.27
CA ASP A 95 -1.93 -4.17 -3.17
C ASP A 95 -2.96 -3.04 -3.14
N GLN A 96 -4.08 -3.22 -2.42
CA GLN A 96 -5.08 -2.16 -2.28
C GLN A 96 -4.55 -1.01 -1.43
N PRO A 97 -4.89 0.24 -1.75
CA PRO A 97 -4.53 1.40 -0.93
C PRO A 97 -4.99 1.25 0.52
N TRP A 98 -4.21 1.82 1.43
CA TRP A 98 -4.61 1.98 2.82
C TRP A 98 -5.42 3.26 2.99
N LEU A 99 -6.50 3.19 3.75
CA LEU A 99 -7.30 4.33 4.20
C LEU A 99 -7.10 4.51 5.70
N LEU A 100 -6.46 5.62 6.06
CA LEU A 100 -6.25 6.02 7.43
C LEU A 100 -7.23 7.13 7.79
N ARG A 101 -8.07 6.89 8.79
CA ARG A 101 -9.02 7.86 9.34
C ARG A 101 -8.62 8.20 10.76
N VAL A 102 -8.41 9.48 11.05
CA VAL A 102 -7.98 9.98 12.35
C VAL A 102 -9.12 10.81 12.94
N ASN A 103 -9.37 10.68 14.24
CA ASN A 103 -10.38 11.45 15.01
C ASN A 103 -11.81 11.33 14.44
N GLY A 104 -12.20 10.13 14.03
CA GLY A 104 -13.59 9.81 13.66
C GLY A 104 -14.06 10.41 12.32
N LYS A 105 -15.36 10.72 12.21
CA LYS A 105 -16.02 11.10 10.94
C LYS A 105 -15.58 12.48 10.42
N SER A 106 -15.35 13.43 11.33
CA SER A 106 -14.99 14.82 11.02
C SER A 106 -13.48 15.06 11.03
N GLY A 107 -12.68 14.06 11.40
CA GLY A 107 -11.24 14.20 11.45
C GLY A 107 -10.56 13.94 10.10
N ARG A 108 -9.22 13.98 10.12
CA ARG A 108 -8.39 13.91 8.92
C ARG A 108 -8.42 12.51 8.31
N LYS A 109 -8.39 12.45 6.98
CA LYS A 109 -8.36 11.22 6.20
C LYS A 109 -7.14 11.22 5.30
N PHE A 110 -6.42 10.11 5.26
CA PHE A 110 -5.25 9.92 4.41
C PHE A 110 -5.44 8.66 3.57
N LYS A 111 -4.97 8.71 2.33
CA LYS A 111 -4.92 7.56 1.42
C LYS A 111 -3.46 7.19 1.17
N GLY A 112 -3.04 6.06 1.72
CA GLY A 112 -1.73 5.47 1.50
C GLY A 112 -1.74 4.62 0.25
N ILE A 113 -1.04 5.06 -0.80
CA ILE A 113 -0.84 4.27 -2.01
C ILE A 113 0.56 3.67 -1.92
N LYS A 114 0.69 2.37 -2.18
CA LYS A 114 2.00 1.71 -2.26
C LYS A 114 2.76 2.35 -3.42
N LYS A 115 3.80 3.14 -3.12
CA LYS A 115 4.66 3.73 -4.14
C LYS A 115 5.41 2.61 -4.85
N GLY A 116 4.99 2.30 -6.07
CA GLY A 116 5.81 1.54 -7.01
C GLY A 116 6.78 2.50 -7.69
N GLY A 117 8.07 2.17 -7.70
CA GLY A 117 9.10 3.07 -8.20
C GLY A 117 10.52 2.64 -7.81
N VAL A 118 11.45 3.60 -7.82
CA VAL A 118 12.90 3.36 -7.65
C VAL A 118 13.27 2.56 -6.39
N THR A 119 12.43 2.57 -5.36
CA THR A 119 12.67 1.88 -4.08
C THR A 119 12.16 0.43 -4.04
N GLU A 120 11.62 -0.11 -5.13
CA GLU A 120 11.09 -1.49 -5.15
C GLU A 120 12.17 -2.55 -4.90
N ASN A 121 13.42 -2.30 -5.33
CA ASN A 121 14.55 -3.21 -5.15
C ASN A 121 15.43 -2.85 -3.93
N THR A 122 15.01 -1.91 -3.09
CA THR A 122 15.75 -1.50 -1.89
C THR A 122 15.17 -2.12 -0.64
N SER A 123 16.04 -2.61 0.25
CA SER A 123 15.64 -3.16 1.55
C SER A 123 15.84 -2.11 2.64
N TYR A 124 14.79 -1.86 3.42
CA TYR A 124 14.85 -0.97 4.58
C TYR A 124 14.92 -1.81 5.86
N TYR A 125 15.85 -1.46 6.75
CA TYR A 125 15.95 -2.02 8.08
C TYR A 125 15.40 -1.02 9.11
N ILE A 126 14.60 -1.51 10.04
CA ILE A 126 14.02 -0.73 11.14
C ILE A 126 14.75 -1.20 12.40
N PHE A 127 15.38 -0.26 13.10
CA PHE A 127 16.12 -0.47 14.34
C PHE A 127 15.39 0.18 15.51
#